data_AF-A0A530R2X6-F1
#
_entry.id   AF-A0A530R2X6-F1
#
_cell.length_a   1.000
_cell.length_b   1.000
_cell.length_c   1.000
_cell.angle_alpha   90.00
_cell.angle_beta   90.00
_cell.angle_gamma   90.00
#
_symmetry.space_group_name_H-M   'P 1'
#
loop_
_entity.id
_entity.type
_entity.pdbx_description
1 polymer ?
#
loop_
_entity_poly.entity_id
_entity_poly.type
_entity_poly.pdbx_seq_one_letter_code
_entity_poly.pdbx_strand_id
1 'polypeptide(L)'
;SGEVDLTLKRIADAKAHNVDAGRISYVDDHGALASRHFINIASLGLSGATDRAVNADKRKGKVSAKALFYWRTVWEFMRYRFQDVVITVDDGVPVEARVALVAVANGKFFGGGMMIAPDAELDDGQFDIVILRAAGKLKLIWDIRLLYGGRHRNHPAITILRGKKVVVEPLGDAQKNAALLDVDGESPGRIPATFEILPGALTLRY
;
A
#
# COMPACT_ATOMS: atom_id res chain seq x y z
N SER A 1 3.67 -32.39 -4.03
CA SER A 1 3.33 -32.61 -5.44
C SER A 1 1.83 -32.46 -5.72
N GLY A 2 0.90 -32.86 -4.83
CA GLY A 2 -0.55 -32.72 -5.10
C GLY A 2 -1.14 -31.29 -5.10
N GLU A 3 -0.55 -30.34 -4.37
CA GLU A 3 -1.05 -28.94 -4.27
C GLU A 3 -0.76 -28.12 -5.54
N VAL A 4 0.35 -28.41 -6.21
CA VAL A 4 0.73 -27.78 -7.49
C VAL A 4 -0.20 -28.27 -8.61
N ASP A 5 -0.48 -29.57 -8.68
CA ASP A 5 -1.38 -30.14 -9.69
C ASP A 5 -2.83 -29.65 -9.53
N LEU A 6 -3.31 -29.48 -8.29
CA LEU A 6 -4.60 -28.86 -8.00
C LEU A 6 -4.65 -27.38 -8.40
N THR A 7 -3.56 -26.64 -8.21
CA THR A 7 -3.44 -25.24 -8.62
C THR A 7 -3.41 -25.11 -10.14
N LEU A 8 -2.67 -25.97 -10.83
CA LEU A 8 -2.60 -26.02 -12.30
C LEU A 8 -3.95 -26.34 -12.92
N LYS A 9 -4.69 -27.31 -12.35
CA LYS A 9 -6.02 -27.67 -12.83
C LYS A 9 -7.03 -26.53 -12.64
N ARG A 10 -6.95 -25.83 -11.51
CA ARG A 10 -7.74 -24.61 -11.26
C ARG A 10 -7.46 -23.51 -12.28
N ILE A 11 -6.19 -23.25 -12.59
CA ILE A 11 -5.81 -22.22 -13.58
C ILE A 11 -6.25 -22.62 -15.00
N ALA A 12 -6.17 -23.92 -15.33
CA ALA A 12 -6.58 -24.43 -16.63
C ALA A 12 -8.10 -24.30 -16.86
N ASP A 13 -8.89 -24.54 -15.83
CA ASP A 13 -10.36 -24.48 -15.87
C ASP A 13 -10.93 -23.08 -15.52
N ALA A 14 -10.08 -22.17 -15.03
CA ALA A 14 -10.50 -20.82 -14.65
C ALA A 14 -10.90 -19.97 -15.86
N LYS A 15 -11.99 -19.21 -15.68
CA LYS A 15 -12.44 -18.24 -16.69
C LYS A 15 -11.46 -17.08 -16.74
N ALA A 16 -11.29 -16.53 -17.93
CA ALA A 16 -10.54 -15.30 -18.12
C ALA A 16 -11.40 -14.11 -17.64
N HIS A 17 -10.83 -13.30 -16.75
CA HIS A 17 -11.40 -12.06 -16.26
C HIS A 17 -10.47 -10.92 -16.65
N ASN A 18 -11.04 -9.84 -17.20
CA ASN A 18 -10.30 -8.61 -17.37
C ASN A 18 -10.28 -7.89 -16.03
N VAL A 19 -9.10 -7.55 -15.57
CA VAL A 19 -8.90 -6.79 -14.33
C VAL A 19 -8.16 -5.50 -14.66
N ASP A 20 -8.43 -4.51 -13.84
CA ASP A 20 -7.76 -3.23 -13.85
C ASP A 20 -6.34 -3.39 -13.30
N ALA A 21 -5.46 -2.49 -13.72
CA ALA A 21 -4.13 -2.36 -13.15
C ALA A 21 -3.91 -0.91 -12.72
N GLY A 22 -3.07 -0.69 -11.71
CA GLY A 22 -2.64 0.63 -11.34
C GLY A 22 -1.31 1.00 -12.00
N ARG A 23 -1.19 2.25 -12.44
CA ARG A 23 0.09 2.89 -12.77
C ARG A 23 0.43 3.90 -11.69
N ILE A 24 1.66 3.88 -11.20
CA ILE A 24 2.21 4.88 -10.31
C ILE A 24 3.37 5.61 -10.98
N SER A 25 3.36 6.93 -10.93
CA SER A 25 4.48 7.81 -11.29
C SER A 25 5.01 8.48 -10.03
N TYR A 26 6.32 8.48 -9.81
CA TYR A 26 6.94 8.90 -8.55
C TYR A 26 8.39 9.37 -8.71
N VAL A 27 8.99 9.85 -7.62
CA VAL A 27 10.43 10.19 -7.55
C VAL A 27 11.22 9.02 -6.96
N ASP A 28 12.17 8.50 -7.72
CA ASP A 28 13.02 7.37 -7.30
C ASP A 28 14.09 7.80 -6.27
N ASP A 29 14.90 6.84 -5.82
CA ASP A 29 15.95 7.11 -4.83
C ASP A 29 17.11 7.98 -5.38
N HIS A 30 17.22 8.16 -6.70
CA HIS A 30 18.18 9.04 -7.36
C HIS A 30 17.60 10.44 -7.67
N GLY A 31 16.33 10.68 -7.33
CA GLY A 31 15.66 11.95 -7.61
C GLY A 31 15.12 12.06 -9.03
N ALA A 32 15.12 10.98 -9.81
CA ALA A 32 14.56 10.95 -11.15
C ALA A 32 13.07 10.58 -11.12
N LEU A 33 12.32 11.06 -12.13
CA LEU A 33 10.95 10.62 -12.35
C LEU A 33 10.97 9.18 -12.87
N ALA A 34 10.17 8.32 -12.24
CA ALA A 34 10.02 6.92 -12.58
C ALA A 34 8.55 6.51 -12.56
N SER A 35 8.24 5.37 -13.19
CA SER A 35 6.89 4.80 -13.19
C SER A 35 6.91 3.29 -13.01
N ARG A 36 5.89 2.75 -12.35
CA ARG A 36 5.66 1.30 -12.19
C ARG A 36 4.18 0.97 -12.35
N HIS A 37 3.90 -0.30 -12.58
CA HIS A 37 2.55 -0.83 -12.51
C HIS A 37 2.40 -1.70 -11.26
N PHE A 38 1.19 -1.77 -10.72
CA PHE A 38 0.82 -2.65 -9.62
C PHE A 38 -0.55 -3.27 -9.91
N ILE A 39 -0.75 -4.49 -9.44
CA ILE A 39 -2.01 -5.22 -9.66
C ILE A 39 -2.92 -5.09 -8.45
N ASN A 40 -2.33 -5.16 -7.27
CA ASN A 40 -3.09 -5.27 -6.04
C ASN A 40 -3.13 -3.94 -5.31
N ILE A 41 -2.00 -3.51 -4.72
CA ILE A 41 -1.99 -2.35 -3.83
C ILE A 41 -0.64 -1.65 -3.92
N ALA A 42 -0.70 -0.32 -4.09
CA ALA A 42 0.42 0.55 -3.78
C ALA A 42 0.09 1.37 -2.52
N SER A 43 1.08 1.59 -1.67
CA SER A 43 0.89 2.32 -0.42
C SER A 43 2.08 3.21 -0.12
N LEU A 44 1.90 4.09 0.87
CA LEU A 44 2.95 4.95 1.37
C LEU A 44 2.86 5.09 2.88
N GLY A 45 4.01 5.36 3.48
CA GLY A 45 4.14 5.60 4.90
C GLY A 45 4.84 4.47 5.62
N LEU A 46 4.19 3.89 6.63
CA LEU A 46 4.80 2.84 7.47
C LEU A 46 5.16 1.56 6.69
N SER A 47 4.39 1.23 5.64
CA SER A 47 4.60 0.05 4.79
C SER A 47 5.98 0.07 4.09
N GLY A 48 6.27 1.14 3.34
CA GLY A 48 7.55 1.27 2.63
C GLY A 48 8.80 1.31 3.53
N ALA A 49 8.66 1.77 4.78
CA ALA A 49 9.77 1.79 5.74
C ALA A 49 10.15 0.37 6.24
N THR A 50 9.15 -0.52 6.40
CA THR A 50 9.36 -1.85 6.97
C THR A 50 10.08 -2.77 5.98
N ASP A 51 9.65 -2.78 4.72
CA ASP A 51 10.21 -3.66 3.69
C ASP A 51 11.68 -3.35 3.41
N ARG A 52 12.02 -2.07 3.33
CA ARG A 52 13.39 -1.61 3.11
C ARG A 52 14.33 -2.02 4.25
N ALA A 53 13.88 -1.93 5.49
CA ALA A 53 14.69 -2.27 6.67
C ALA A 53 14.94 -3.77 6.82
N VAL A 54 13.96 -4.61 6.47
CA VAL A 54 14.12 -6.07 6.47
C VAL A 54 15.10 -6.49 5.37
N ASN A 55 14.97 -5.93 4.17
CA ASN A 55 15.84 -6.26 3.04
C ASN A 55 17.31 -5.85 3.25
N ALA A 56 17.58 -4.80 4.02
CA ALA A 56 18.93 -4.29 4.27
C ALA A 56 19.67 -4.92 5.48
N ASP A 57 19.07 -5.83 6.25
CA ASP A 57 19.70 -6.33 7.49
C ASP A 57 20.79 -7.39 7.24
N LYS A 58 22.04 -7.05 7.63
CA LYS A 58 23.23 -7.90 7.55
C LYS A 58 23.19 -9.18 8.42
N ARG A 59 22.20 -9.32 9.30
CA ARG A 59 21.96 -10.53 10.13
C ARG A 59 21.10 -11.58 9.42
N LYS A 60 20.66 -11.32 8.19
CA LYS A 60 19.96 -12.29 7.34
C LYS A 60 20.77 -13.59 7.27
N GLY A 61 20.14 -14.72 7.61
CA GLY A 61 20.77 -16.05 7.68
C GLY A 61 21.44 -16.41 9.01
N LYS A 62 21.57 -15.49 9.98
CA LYS A 62 22.15 -15.75 11.32
C LYS A 62 21.11 -15.86 12.44
N VAL A 63 19.89 -15.40 12.18
CA VAL A 63 18.74 -15.41 13.10
C VAL A 63 17.54 -15.95 12.32
N SER A 64 16.56 -16.54 13.00
CA SER A 64 15.33 -16.95 12.33
C SER A 64 14.70 -15.77 11.59
N ALA A 65 14.29 -15.99 10.33
CA ALA A 65 13.73 -14.94 9.49
C ALA A 65 12.54 -14.26 10.17
N LYS A 66 11.72 -15.04 10.90
CA LYS A 66 10.56 -14.54 11.65
C LYS A 66 10.92 -13.63 12.81
N ALA A 67 11.95 -13.97 13.60
CA ALA A 67 12.38 -13.12 14.71
C ALA A 67 13.05 -11.83 14.22
N LEU A 68 13.85 -11.92 13.15
CA LEU A 68 14.47 -10.75 12.53
C LEU A 68 13.43 -9.79 11.97
N PHE A 69 12.43 -10.33 11.26
CA PHE A 69 11.31 -9.57 10.71
C PHE A 69 10.52 -8.86 11.82
N TYR A 70 10.15 -9.58 12.89
CA TYR A 70 9.41 -8.99 14.00
C TYR A 70 10.20 -7.88 14.70
N TRP A 71 11.46 -8.12 15.03
CA TRP A 71 12.33 -7.12 15.67
C TRP A 71 12.46 -5.86 14.82
N ARG A 72 12.69 -6.02 13.51
CA ARG A 72 12.82 -4.90 12.57
C ARG A 72 11.52 -4.12 12.43
N THR A 73 10.40 -4.81 12.29
CA THR A 73 9.08 -4.18 12.21
C THR A 73 8.83 -3.30 13.43
N VAL A 74 9.06 -3.82 14.64
CA VAL A 74 8.89 -3.05 15.88
C VAL A 74 9.87 -1.88 15.95
N TRP A 75 11.14 -2.10 15.62
CA TRP A 75 12.17 -1.07 15.67
C TRP A 75 11.88 0.08 14.70
N GLU A 76 11.55 -0.23 13.44
CA GLU A 76 11.19 0.77 12.44
C GLU A 76 9.91 1.49 12.83
N PHE A 77 8.88 0.78 13.31
CA PHE A 77 7.68 1.41 13.84
C PHE A 77 7.99 2.41 14.95
N MET A 78 8.89 2.06 15.88
CA MET A 78 9.29 2.92 17.00
C MET A 78 10.13 4.12 16.57
N ARG A 79 10.81 4.07 15.42
CA ARG A 79 11.54 5.21 14.84
C ARG A 79 10.74 6.00 13.80
N TYR A 80 9.69 5.38 13.26
CA TYR A 80 8.89 5.95 12.20
C TYR A 80 8.26 7.27 12.66
N ARG A 81 8.39 8.28 11.80
CA ARG A 81 7.75 9.57 11.94
C ARG A 81 6.56 9.59 10.99
N PHE A 82 5.37 9.89 11.51
CA PHE A 82 4.18 10.10 10.69
C PHE A 82 4.40 11.26 9.73
N GLN A 83 3.84 11.12 8.53
CA GLN A 83 4.08 12.03 7.41
C GLN A 83 2.89 12.96 7.26
N ASP A 84 3.15 14.24 7.04
CA ASP A 84 2.10 15.21 6.72
C ASP A 84 2.01 15.31 5.19
N VAL A 85 0.85 15.01 4.62
CA VAL A 85 0.63 14.89 3.18
C VAL A 85 -0.65 15.61 2.74
N VAL A 86 -0.70 15.93 1.45
CA VAL A 86 -1.90 16.37 0.73
C VAL A 86 -2.30 15.25 -0.23
N ILE A 87 -3.57 14.86 -0.20
CA ILE A 87 -4.11 13.79 -1.04
C ILE A 87 -5.26 14.35 -1.86
N THR A 88 -5.16 14.26 -3.18
CA THR A 88 -6.19 14.72 -4.12
C THR A 88 -6.69 13.54 -4.93
N VAL A 89 -8.01 13.33 -4.96
CA VAL A 89 -8.66 12.26 -5.73
C VAL A 89 -9.52 12.88 -6.82
N ASP A 90 -9.33 12.46 -8.07
CA ASP A 90 -10.08 12.89 -9.26
C ASP A 90 -10.23 14.43 -9.38
N ASP A 91 -9.14 15.15 -9.10
CA ASP A 91 -9.08 16.62 -9.11
C ASP A 91 -10.11 17.30 -8.16
N GLY A 92 -10.62 16.54 -7.18
CA GLY A 92 -11.52 17.01 -6.13
C GLY A 92 -10.84 17.83 -5.03
N VAL A 93 -11.55 18.04 -3.92
CA VAL A 93 -11.03 18.82 -2.79
C VAL A 93 -9.85 18.09 -2.14
N PRO A 94 -8.66 18.73 -2.03
CA PRO A 94 -7.50 18.12 -1.39
C PRO A 94 -7.75 17.80 0.09
N VAL A 95 -7.29 16.64 0.53
CA VAL A 95 -7.33 16.19 1.91
C VAL A 95 -5.93 16.32 2.52
N GLU A 96 -5.79 17.28 3.42
CA GLU A 96 -4.60 17.39 4.25
C GLU A 96 -4.68 16.42 5.44
N ALA A 97 -3.61 15.66 5.66
CA ALA A 97 -3.58 14.67 6.72
C ALA A 97 -2.17 14.37 7.21
N ARG A 98 -2.04 14.23 8.53
CA ARG A 98 -0.95 13.47 9.14
C ARG A 98 -1.28 11.99 9.09
N VAL A 99 -0.53 11.23 8.30
CA VAL A 99 -0.83 9.83 7.99
C VAL A 99 0.19 8.86 8.58
N ALA A 100 -0.32 7.70 8.98
CA ALA A 100 0.47 6.50 9.25
C ALA A 100 0.63 5.66 7.98
N LEU A 101 -0.43 5.59 7.19
CA LEU A 101 -0.52 4.81 5.96
C LEU A 101 -1.53 5.49 5.02
N VAL A 102 -1.20 5.53 3.74
CA VAL A 102 -2.20 5.69 2.68
C VAL A 102 -2.05 4.48 1.77
N ALA A 103 -3.14 3.75 1.54
CA ALA A 103 -3.19 2.62 0.61
C ALA A 103 -4.09 3.00 -0.57
N VAL A 104 -3.56 2.83 -1.78
CA VAL A 104 -4.30 2.95 -3.05
C VAL A 104 -4.52 1.53 -3.54
N ALA A 105 -5.74 1.02 -3.35
CA ALA A 105 -6.05 -0.39 -3.49
C ALA A 105 -6.91 -0.65 -4.71
N ASN A 106 -6.47 -1.60 -5.54
CA ASN A 106 -7.27 -2.26 -6.57
C ASN A 106 -7.84 -3.59 -6.03
N GLY A 107 -7.10 -4.27 -5.14
CA GLY A 107 -7.55 -5.49 -4.46
C GLY A 107 -7.75 -5.32 -2.95
N LYS A 108 -8.40 -6.31 -2.33
CA LYS A 108 -8.87 -6.20 -0.94
C LYS A 108 -7.80 -6.35 0.13
N PHE A 109 -6.74 -7.11 -0.17
CA PHE A 109 -5.82 -7.64 0.83
C PHE A 109 -4.39 -7.18 0.59
N PHE A 110 -3.70 -6.79 1.66
CA PHE A 110 -2.31 -6.34 1.68
C PHE A 110 -1.48 -7.08 2.75
N GLY A 111 -0.16 -7.09 2.62
CA GLY A 111 0.77 -7.30 3.75
C GLY A 111 0.48 -8.50 4.67
N GLY A 112 0.35 -9.70 4.11
CA GLY A 112 0.14 -10.92 4.90
C GLY A 112 -1.29 -11.15 5.40
N GLY A 113 -2.29 -10.71 4.64
CA GLY A 113 -3.71 -10.98 4.90
C GLY A 113 -4.48 -9.84 5.55
N MET A 114 -3.91 -8.64 5.59
CA MET A 114 -4.60 -7.43 6.06
C MET A 114 -5.66 -7.02 5.03
N MET A 115 -6.94 -7.10 5.39
CA MET A 115 -8.05 -6.68 4.53
C MET A 115 -8.21 -5.15 4.53
N ILE A 116 -7.28 -4.44 3.91
CA ILE A 116 -7.22 -2.97 3.95
C ILE A 116 -8.41 -2.32 3.24
N ALA A 117 -8.91 -2.89 2.15
CA ALA A 117 -9.97 -2.32 1.32
C ALA A 117 -11.07 -3.38 1.06
N PRO A 118 -12.00 -3.60 2.00
CA PRO A 118 -12.96 -4.71 1.92
C PRO A 118 -13.92 -4.64 0.72
N ASP A 119 -14.15 -3.43 0.20
CA ASP A 119 -15.02 -3.14 -0.94
C ASP A 119 -14.28 -3.07 -2.29
N ALA A 120 -12.95 -3.22 -2.31
CA ALA A 120 -12.20 -3.13 -3.56
C ALA A 120 -12.62 -4.23 -4.54
N GLU A 121 -12.90 -3.83 -5.77
CA GLU A 121 -13.25 -4.68 -6.89
C GLU A 121 -12.17 -4.53 -7.96
N LEU A 122 -11.75 -5.65 -8.56
CA LEU A 122 -10.59 -5.67 -9.47
C LEU A 122 -10.93 -5.15 -10.87
N ASP A 123 -12.19 -4.90 -11.18
CA ASP A 123 -12.71 -4.65 -12.52
C ASP A 123 -13.77 -3.52 -12.57
N ASP A 124 -13.87 -2.70 -11.53
CA ASP A 124 -14.87 -1.63 -11.43
C ASP A 124 -14.37 -0.25 -11.91
N GLY A 125 -13.12 -0.19 -12.36
CA GLY A 125 -12.48 1.01 -12.88
C GLY A 125 -12.17 2.06 -11.82
N GLN A 126 -12.13 1.70 -10.53
CA GLN A 126 -11.82 2.62 -9.43
C GLN A 126 -10.82 2.03 -8.42
N PHE A 127 -10.03 2.90 -7.80
CA PHE A 127 -9.30 2.55 -6.60
C PHE A 127 -10.14 2.81 -5.35
N ASP A 128 -9.89 2.01 -4.31
CA ASP A 128 -10.24 2.32 -2.93
C ASP A 128 -9.02 2.92 -2.21
N ILE A 129 -9.12 4.20 -1.84
CA ILE A 129 -8.06 4.96 -1.18
C ILE A 129 -8.31 4.96 0.32
N VAL A 130 -7.51 4.21 1.08
CA VAL A 130 -7.61 4.11 2.53
C VAL A 130 -6.55 4.97 3.20
N ILE A 131 -6.99 6.02 3.87
CA ILE A 131 -6.15 6.97 4.60
C ILE A 131 -6.27 6.66 6.09
N LEU A 132 -5.18 6.15 6.67
CA LEU A 132 -5.07 5.96 8.12
C LEU A 132 -4.34 7.15 8.75
N ARG A 133 -5.10 8.01 9.41
CA ARG A 133 -4.59 9.17 10.13
C ARG A 133 -3.82 8.74 11.38
N ALA A 134 -2.77 9.47 11.70
CA ALA A 134 -1.93 9.17 12.85
C ALA A 134 -2.15 10.17 13.98
N ALA A 135 -2.69 9.68 15.10
CA ALA A 135 -2.78 10.44 16.36
C ALA A 135 -1.64 10.10 17.35
N GLY A 136 -1.03 8.92 17.22
CA GLY A 136 0.04 8.43 18.10
C GLY A 136 0.31 6.95 17.91
N LYS A 137 1.48 6.46 18.36
CA LYS A 137 1.91 5.07 18.12
C LYS A 137 1.04 4.03 18.82
N LEU A 138 0.72 4.24 20.10
CA LEU A 138 -0.16 3.33 20.84
C LEU A 138 -1.55 3.25 20.20
N LYS A 139 -2.11 4.40 19.84
CA LYS A 139 -3.41 4.46 19.16
C LYS A 139 -3.37 3.77 17.80
N LEU A 140 -2.31 3.96 17.03
CA LEU A 140 -2.13 3.29 15.75
C LEU A 140 -2.07 1.76 15.89
N ILE A 141 -1.43 1.21 16.94
CA ILE A 141 -1.43 -0.24 17.20
C ILE A 141 -2.86 -0.77 17.41
N TRP A 142 -3.71 0.00 18.09
CA TRP A 142 -5.12 -0.37 18.25
C TRP A 142 -5.90 -0.26 16.94
N ASP A 143 -5.70 0.84 16.22
CA ASP A 143 -6.43 1.14 14.99
C ASP A 143 -6.08 0.13 13.87
N ILE A 144 -4.80 -0.28 13.74
CA ILE A 144 -4.33 -1.21 12.69
C ILE A 144 -4.93 -2.62 12.83
N ARG A 145 -5.28 -3.04 14.05
CA ARG A 145 -5.90 -4.35 14.30
C ARG A 145 -7.27 -4.48 13.63
N LEU A 146 -7.97 -3.36 13.42
CA LEU A 146 -9.27 -3.35 12.74
C LEU A 146 -9.14 -3.65 11.24
N LEU A 147 -8.01 -3.30 10.62
CA LEU A 147 -7.72 -3.51 9.21
C LEU A 147 -7.62 -5.01 8.86
N TYR A 148 -7.08 -5.83 9.76
CA TYR A 148 -7.01 -7.27 9.55
C TYR A 148 -8.39 -7.94 9.47
N GLY A 149 -9.41 -7.34 10.10
CA GLY A 149 -10.78 -7.86 10.06
C GLY A 149 -11.69 -7.15 9.06
N GLY A 150 -11.22 -6.14 8.32
CA GLY A 150 -12.07 -5.34 7.43
C GLY A 150 -13.15 -4.51 8.15
N ARG A 151 -13.07 -4.34 9.48
CA ARG A 151 -14.12 -3.73 10.33
C ARG A 151 -13.85 -2.26 10.63
N HIS A 152 -13.20 -1.57 9.70
CA HIS A 152 -12.61 -0.25 9.94
C HIS A 152 -13.31 0.89 9.20
N ARG A 153 -14.36 0.60 8.41
CA ARG A 153 -15.08 1.61 7.62
C ARG A 153 -15.54 2.82 8.42
N ASN A 154 -16.05 2.58 9.62
CA ASN A 154 -16.63 3.63 10.48
C ASN A 154 -15.64 4.13 11.54
N HIS A 155 -14.36 3.75 11.44
CA HIS A 155 -13.38 4.13 12.44
C HIS A 155 -12.91 5.58 12.21
N PRO A 156 -12.92 6.46 13.24
CA PRO A 156 -12.67 7.89 13.05
C PRO A 156 -11.25 8.24 12.59
N ALA A 157 -10.28 7.33 12.79
CA ALA A 157 -8.92 7.53 12.27
C ALA A 157 -8.79 7.17 10.79
N ILE A 158 -9.84 6.66 10.16
CA ILE A 158 -9.79 6.13 8.80
C ILE A 158 -10.74 6.92 7.91
N THR A 159 -10.23 7.31 6.75
CA THR A 159 -11.01 7.88 5.66
C THR A 159 -10.86 6.95 4.46
N ILE A 160 -11.97 6.58 3.84
CA ILE A 160 -11.99 5.80 2.60
C ILE A 160 -12.58 6.70 1.52
N LEU A 161 -11.84 6.87 0.43
CA LEU A 161 -12.26 7.58 -0.77
C LEU A 161 -12.23 6.60 -1.95
N ARG A 162 -12.97 6.91 -3.02
CA ARG A 162 -12.88 6.16 -4.29
C ARG A 162 -12.58 7.12 -5.43
N GLY A 163 -11.82 6.66 -6.41
CA GLY A 163 -11.52 7.44 -7.60
C GLY A 163 -10.52 6.78 -8.53
N LYS A 164 -10.26 7.43 -9.67
CA LYS A 164 -9.46 6.90 -10.78
C LYS A 164 -8.03 7.40 -10.77
N LYS A 165 -7.85 8.62 -10.29
CA LYS A 165 -6.57 9.30 -10.18
C LYS A 165 -6.37 9.79 -8.75
N VAL A 166 -5.22 9.48 -8.18
CA VAL A 166 -4.83 9.90 -6.84
C VAL A 166 -3.49 10.59 -6.93
N VAL A 167 -3.39 11.80 -6.39
CA VAL A 167 -2.13 12.53 -6.27
C VAL A 167 -1.82 12.66 -4.79
N VAL A 168 -0.62 12.24 -4.39
CA VAL A 168 -0.13 12.39 -3.01
C VAL A 168 1.15 13.20 -3.00
N GLU A 169 1.12 14.31 -2.27
CA GLU A 169 2.20 15.28 -2.20
C GLU A 169 2.62 15.53 -0.74
N PRO A 170 3.89 15.86 -0.48
CA PRO A 170 4.32 16.27 0.85
C PRO A 170 3.64 17.59 1.25
N LEU A 171 3.10 17.67 2.47
CA LEU A 171 2.62 18.92 3.03
C LEU A 171 3.78 19.63 3.77
N GLY A 172 4.13 20.84 3.36
CA GLY A 172 5.20 21.62 4.00
C GLY A 172 6.62 21.18 3.56
N ASP A 173 7.48 20.83 4.51
CA ASP A 173 8.90 20.50 4.24
C ASP A 173 9.00 19.16 3.49
N ALA A 174 9.27 19.24 2.18
CA ALA A 174 9.34 18.09 1.28
C ALA A 174 10.46 17.10 1.62
N GLN A 175 11.53 17.51 2.30
CA GLN A 175 12.59 16.59 2.74
C GLN A 175 12.15 15.80 3.97
N LYS A 176 11.45 16.46 4.90
CA LYS A 176 10.91 15.77 6.07
C LYS A 176 9.76 14.86 5.67
N ASN A 177 8.80 15.36 4.89
CA ASN A 177 7.56 14.69 4.52
C ASN A 177 7.67 13.81 3.26
N ALA A 178 8.86 13.29 2.95
CA ALA A 178 9.11 12.41 1.82
C ALA A 178 8.72 10.96 2.11
N ALA A 179 7.42 10.69 2.28
CA ALA A 179 6.91 9.35 2.55
C ALA A 179 7.41 8.31 1.53
N LEU A 180 7.99 7.21 2.01
CA LEU A 180 8.41 6.10 1.16
C LEU A 180 7.20 5.38 0.58
N LEU A 181 7.35 4.96 -0.67
CA LEU A 181 6.39 4.13 -1.39
C LEU A 181 6.67 2.66 -1.12
N ASP A 182 5.59 1.89 -1.23
CA ASP A 182 5.53 0.44 -1.29
C ASP A 182 4.62 0.10 -2.47
N VAL A 183 5.14 -0.65 -3.44
CA VAL A 183 4.44 -1.03 -4.66
C VAL A 183 4.54 -2.54 -4.77
N ASP A 184 3.44 -3.24 -4.46
CA ASP A 184 3.36 -4.71 -4.40
C ASP A 184 4.54 -5.37 -3.60
N GLY A 185 5.00 -4.74 -2.52
CA GLY A 185 6.05 -5.26 -1.62
C GLY A 185 7.48 -4.84 -1.97
N GLU A 186 7.66 -3.95 -2.94
CA GLU A 186 8.93 -3.28 -3.21
C GLU A 186 8.86 -1.80 -2.82
N SER A 187 9.98 -1.21 -2.39
CA SER A 187 10.04 0.20 -2.02
C SER A 187 10.86 1.01 -3.02
N PRO A 188 10.25 1.50 -4.13
CA PRO A 188 11.01 2.01 -5.27
C PRO A 188 11.37 3.49 -5.20
N GLY A 189 10.79 4.25 -4.26
CA GLY A 189 10.94 5.69 -4.20
C GLY A 189 10.05 6.34 -3.15
N ARG A 190 9.72 7.60 -3.37
CA ARG A 190 8.99 8.45 -2.42
C ARG A 190 7.97 9.35 -3.13
N ILE A 191 7.07 9.94 -2.34
CA ILE A 191 6.20 11.01 -2.82
C ILE A 191 7.02 12.29 -3.17
N PRO A 192 6.56 13.16 -4.09
CA PRO A 192 5.24 13.17 -4.74
C PRO A 192 5.01 11.95 -5.63
N ALA A 193 3.78 11.44 -5.61
CA ALA A 193 3.37 10.29 -6.41
C ALA A 193 1.97 10.49 -6.98
N THR A 194 1.78 10.04 -8.22
CA THR A 194 0.49 10.01 -8.90
C THR A 194 0.13 8.59 -9.26
N PHE A 195 -1.07 8.17 -8.89
CA PHE A 195 -1.64 6.86 -9.14
C PHE A 195 -2.79 7.01 -10.12
N GLU A 196 -2.84 6.16 -11.14
CA GLU A 196 -3.86 6.18 -12.19
C GLU A 196 -4.31 4.75 -12.46
N ILE A 197 -5.63 4.55 -12.53
CA ILE A 197 -6.19 3.26 -12.88
C ILE A 197 -6.16 3.06 -14.40
N LEU A 198 -5.86 1.84 -14.81
CA LEU A 198 -5.88 1.37 -16.18
C LEU A 198 -6.96 0.28 -16.30
N PRO A 199 -8.19 0.66 -16.72
CA PRO A 199 -9.30 -0.27 -16.74
C PRO A 199 -9.09 -1.43 -17.72
N GLY A 200 -9.37 -2.66 -17.30
CA GLY A 200 -9.27 -3.88 -18.11
C GLY A 200 -7.88 -4.14 -18.71
N ALA A 201 -6.82 -3.63 -18.07
CA ALA A 201 -5.46 -3.67 -18.60
C ALA A 201 -4.85 -5.07 -18.65
N LEU A 202 -5.33 -6.00 -17.83
CA LEU A 202 -4.80 -7.36 -17.73
C LEU A 202 -5.91 -8.41 -17.85
N THR A 203 -5.64 -9.50 -18.54
CA THR A 203 -6.50 -10.68 -18.53
C THR A 203 -5.89 -11.72 -17.60
N LEU A 204 -6.56 -11.99 -16.47
CA LEU A 204 -6.15 -13.01 -15.51
C LEU A 204 -7.08 -14.21 -15.57
N ARG A 205 -6.55 -15.39 -15.23
CA ARG A 205 -7.33 -16.61 -15.02
C ARG A 205 -7.16 -17.03 -13.56
N TYR A 206 -8.22 -16.93 -12.78
CA TYR A 206 -8.23 -17.30 -11.36
C TYR A 206 -9.59 -17.84 -10.92
#